data_AF-R5A5L8-F1
#
_entry.id   AF-R5A5L8-F1
#
_cell.length_a   1.000
_cell.length_b   1.000
_cell.length_c   1.000
_cell.angle_alpha   90.00
_cell.angle_beta   90.00
_cell.angle_gamma   90.00
#
_symmetry.space_group_name_H-M   'P 1'
#
loop_
_entity.id
_entity.type
_entity.pdbx_description
1 polymer ?
#
loop_
_entity_poly.entity_id
_entity_poly.type
_entity_poly.pdbx_seq_one_letter_code
_entity_poly.pdbx_strand_id
1 'polypeptide(L)'
;MLLQKFQQFMYGRYGGDKFSLFLLVIALILSLIGGFFWPVALVADAIFIYVLFRMFSRNHAARQREYYAFLRFWTPVENWFKFQNTRFRDRKFYKYFRCPQCKQRLRAPRGKGKIQVTCQKCHNVFQIKT
;
A
#
# COMPACT_ATOMS: atom_id res chain seq x y z
N MET A 1 10.96 33.01 11.66
CA MET A 1 11.67 32.59 12.89
C MET A 1 11.10 31.32 13.53
N LEU A 2 9.77 31.19 13.77
CA LEU A 2 9.21 30.00 14.47
C LEU A 2 9.45 28.66 13.74
N LEU A 3 9.30 28.64 12.42
CA LEU A 3 9.55 27.44 11.61
C LEU A 3 11.01 26.95 11.69
N GLN A 4 11.98 27.87 11.76
CA GLN A 4 13.40 27.53 11.90
C GLN A 4 13.69 26.93 13.28
N LYS A 5 13.09 27.46 14.34
CA LYS A 5 13.19 26.90 15.70
C LYS A 5 12.55 25.50 15.77
N PHE A 6 11.44 25.29 15.08
CA PHE A 6 10.79 23.98 14.99
C PHE A 6 11.65 22.97 14.19
N GLN A 7 12.26 23.39 13.09
CA GLN A 7 13.19 22.56 12.32
C GLN A 7 14.42 22.15 13.14
N GLN A 8 15.00 23.09 13.90
CA GLN A 8 16.09 22.81 14.85
C GLN A 8 15.65 21.84 15.94
N PHE A 9 14.42 21.97 16.46
CA PHE A 9 13.88 21.00 17.40
C PHE A 9 13.70 19.62 16.76
N MET A 10 13.21 19.53 15.54
CA MET A 10 13.05 18.23 14.85
C MET A 10 14.37 17.60 14.42
N TYR A 11 15.49 18.33 14.49
CA TYR A 11 16.81 17.81 14.14
C TYR A 11 17.19 16.61 15.01
N GLY A 12 17.58 15.49 14.38
CA GLY A 12 17.94 14.25 15.04
C GLY A 12 16.77 13.40 15.57
N ARG A 13 15.51 13.82 15.37
CA ARG A 13 14.31 13.03 15.68
C ARG A 13 13.86 12.22 14.45
N TYR A 14 13.08 11.18 14.67
CA TYR A 14 12.66 10.26 13.60
C TYR A 14 11.77 10.93 12.54
N GLY A 15 10.80 11.75 12.97
CA GLY A 15 9.83 12.38 12.07
C GLY A 15 8.69 11.44 11.66
N GLY A 16 7.99 11.80 10.59
CA GLY A 16 6.84 11.05 10.08
C GLY A 16 7.21 10.07 8.96
N ASP A 17 6.61 8.88 8.96
CA ASP A 17 6.73 7.88 7.89
C ASP A 17 5.34 7.36 7.45
N LYS A 18 5.30 6.40 6.51
CA LYS A 18 4.03 5.82 6.03
C LYS A 18 3.26 5.08 7.13
N PHE A 19 3.94 4.50 8.12
CA PHE A 19 3.28 3.80 9.21
C PHE A 19 2.64 4.80 10.20
N SER A 20 3.32 5.91 10.51
CA SER A 20 2.75 7.01 11.29
C SER A 20 1.55 7.63 10.57
N LEU A 21 1.62 7.82 9.25
CA LEU A 21 0.48 8.31 8.47
C LEU A 21 -0.70 7.33 8.52
N PHE A 22 -0.43 6.03 8.38
CA PHE A 22 -1.46 4.99 8.50
C PHE A 22 -2.15 5.00 9.87
N LEU A 23 -1.36 5.10 10.95
CA LEU A 23 -1.89 5.21 12.32
C LEU A 23 -2.70 6.50 12.53
N LEU A 24 -2.27 7.64 11.97
CA LEU A 24 -3.01 8.89 12.03
C LEU A 24 -4.37 8.80 11.32
N VAL A 25 -4.42 8.16 10.14
CA VAL A 25 -5.69 7.94 9.43
C VAL A 25 -6.63 7.05 10.24
N ILE A 26 -6.10 5.98 10.86
CA ILE A 26 -6.89 5.13 11.76
C ILE A 26 -7.40 5.92 12.95
N ALA A 27 -6.54 6.69 13.62
CA ALA A 27 -6.93 7.51 14.77
C ALA A 27 -8.01 8.52 14.38
N LEU A 28 -7.90 9.15 13.20
CA LEU A 28 -8.92 10.07 12.69
C LEU A 28 -10.26 9.37 12.47
N ILE A 29 -10.26 8.20 11.81
CA ILE A 29 -11.50 7.43 11.58
C ILE A 29 -12.13 7.00 12.90
N LEU A 30 -11.32 6.49 13.84
CA LEU A 30 -11.80 6.09 15.16
C LEU A 30 -12.32 7.29 15.97
N SER A 31 -11.69 8.46 15.86
CA SER A 31 -12.15 9.69 16.51
C SER A 31 -13.54 10.10 16.00
N LEU A 32 -13.78 10.01 14.68
CA LEU A 32 -15.10 10.29 14.09
C LEU A 32 -16.17 9.31 14.59
N ILE A 33 -15.84 8.03 14.74
CA ILE A 33 -16.75 7.00 15.28
C ILE A 33 -16.94 7.19 16.79
N GLY A 34 -15.89 7.61 17.50
CA GLY A 34 -15.86 7.86 18.93
C GLY A 34 -16.82 8.96 19.39
N GLY A 35 -17.27 9.84 18.47
CA GLY A 35 -18.36 10.79 18.73
C GLY A 35 -19.68 10.12 19.10
N PHE A 36 -19.88 8.85 18.71
CA PHE A 36 -21.06 8.05 19.09
C PHE A 36 -20.79 7.12 20.29
N PHE A 37 -19.53 6.77 20.56
CA PHE A 37 -19.14 5.84 21.62
C PHE A 37 -17.85 6.28 22.31
N TRP A 38 -17.97 6.84 23.51
CA TRP A 38 -16.86 7.47 24.25
C TRP A 38 -15.61 6.59 24.48
N PRO A 39 -15.69 5.27 24.71
CA PRO A 39 -14.49 4.45 24.88
C PRO A 39 -13.65 4.32 23.60
N VAL A 40 -14.28 4.39 22.42
CA VAL A 40 -13.56 4.38 21.13
C VAL A 40 -12.79 5.67 20.92
N ALA A 41 -13.28 6.80 21.43
CA ALA A 41 -12.55 8.06 21.40
C ALA A 41 -11.23 7.97 22.20
N LEU A 42 -11.24 7.32 23.38
CA LEU A 42 -10.03 7.10 24.17
C LEU A 42 -8.97 6.26 23.44
N VAL A 43 -9.42 5.25 22.67
CA VAL A 43 -8.51 4.44 21.85
C VAL A 43 -7.90 5.29 20.73
N ALA A 44 -8.69 6.16 20.11
CA ALA A 44 -8.19 7.09 19.10
C ALA A 44 -7.12 8.04 19.67
N ASP A 45 -7.37 8.60 20.85
CA ASP A 45 -6.44 9.49 21.54
C ASP A 45 -5.14 8.77 21.92
N ALA A 46 -5.24 7.53 22.41
CA ALA A 46 -4.07 6.71 22.72
C ALA A 46 -3.21 6.43 21.47
N ILE A 47 -3.83 6.13 20.34
CA ILE A 47 -3.12 5.94 19.06
C ILE A 47 -2.46 7.25 18.62
N PHE A 48 -3.16 8.38 18.75
CA PHE A 48 -2.63 9.68 18.39
C PHE A 48 -1.40 10.05 19.23
N ILE A 49 -1.46 9.86 20.55
CA ILE A 49 -0.32 10.05 21.47
C ILE A 49 0.84 9.15 21.07
N TYR A 50 0.58 7.88 20.73
CA TYR A 50 1.61 6.96 20.27
C TYR A 50 2.30 7.45 18.99
N VAL A 51 1.56 8.00 18.01
CA VAL A 51 2.16 8.59 16.81
C VAL A 51 3.06 9.77 17.17
N LEU A 52 2.63 10.68 18.04
CA LEU A 52 3.44 11.81 18.47
C LEU A 52 4.74 11.32 19.14
N PHE A 53 4.63 10.37 20.07
CA PHE A 53 5.79 9.73 20.69
C PHE A 53 6.76 9.14 19.65
N ARG A 54 6.22 8.48 18.62
CA ARG A 54 7.02 7.90 17.54
C ARG A 54 7.73 8.97 16.71
N MET A 55 7.05 10.05 16.36
CA MET A 55 7.61 11.16 15.58
C MET A 55 8.73 11.88 16.35
N PHE A 56 8.56 12.08 17.66
CA PHE A 56 9.55 12.76 18.51
C PHE A 56 10.64 11.84 19.07
N SER A 57 10.55 10.53 18.85
CA SER A 57 11.54 9.54 19.28
C SER A 57 12.90 9.78 18.60
N ARG A 58 13.98 9.69 19.37
CA ARG A 58 15.38 9.74 18.88
C ARG A 58 15.94 8.37 18.49
N ASN A 59 15.28 7.28 18.89
CA ASN A 59 15.75 5.93 18.60
C ASN A 59 15.33 5.48 17.18
N HIS A 60 16.14 5.83 16.18
CA HIS A 60 15.88 5.50 14.78
C HIS A 60 15.84 3.99 14.53
N ALA A 61 16.73 3.21 15.13
CA ALA A 61 16.82 1.76 14.91
C ALA A 61 15.56 1.03 15.39
N ALA A 62 15.00 1.41 16.54
CA ALA A 62 13.73 0.84 17.01
C ALA A 62 12.57 1.17 16.05
N ARG A 63 12.48 2.42 15.57
CA ARG A 63 11.36 2.86 14.70
C ARG A 63 11.45 2.30 13.30
N GLN A 64 12.66 2.09 12.80
CA GLN A 64 12.88 1.38 11.54
C GLN A 64 12.42 -0.08 11.63
N ARG A 65 12.70 -0.78 12.74
CA ARG A 65 12.19 -2.16 12.93
C ARG A 65 10.67 -2.22 12.90
N GLU A 66 9.98 -1.32 13.59
CA GLU A 66 8.52 -1.20 13.53
C GLU A 66 8.04 -0.93 12.10
N TYR A 67 8.69 -0.01 11.38
CA TYR A 67 8.34 0.34 10.01
C TYR A 67 8.52 -0.84 9.04
N TYR A 68 9.63 -1.59 9.14
CA TYR A 68 9.85 -2.78 8.31
C TYR A 68 8.88 -3.91 8.63
N ALA A 69 8.52 -4.09 9.90
CA ALA A 69 7.46 -5.03 10.28
C ALA A 69 6.13 -4.64 9.63
N PHE A 70 5.75 -3.36 9.68
CA PHE A 70 4.57 -2.84 8.98
C PHE A 70 4.65 -3.07 7.47
N LEU A 71 5.78 -2.75 6.83
CA LEU A 71 5.96 -2.95 5.40
C LEU A 71 5.82 -4.41 4.98
N ARG A 72 6.28 -5.37 5.80
CA ARG A 72 6.12 -6.80 5.50
C ARG A 72 4.66 -7.19 5.33
N PHE A 73 3.77 -6.59 6.12
CA PHE A 73 2.32 -6.83 6.01
C PHE A 73 1.66 -5.94 4.96
N TRP A 74 2.11 -4.69 4.81
CA TRP A 74 1.48 -3.71 3.92
C TRP A 74 1.87 -3.89 2.44
N THR A 75 3.11 -4.30 2.16
CA THR A 75 3.61 -4.49 0.79
C THR A 75 2.77 -5.43 -0.09
N PRO A 76 2.32 -6.63 0.36
CA PRO A 76 1.46 -7.47 -0.48
C PRO A 76 0.10 -6.82 -0.77
N VAL A 77 -0.45 -6.10 0.21
CA VAL A 77 -1.72 -5.38 0.08
C VAL A 77 -1.57 -4.24 -0.94
N GLU A 78 -0.55 -3.40 -0.79
CA GLU A 78 -0.24 -2.31 -1.71
C GLU A 78 -0.01 -2.83 -3.14
N ASN A 79 0.75 -3.93 -3.28
CA ASN A 79 1.01 -4.54 -4.58
C ASN A 79 -0.27 -5.10 -5.23
N TRP A 80 -1.19 -5.66 -4.44
CA TRP A 80 -2.48 -6.10 -4.94
C TRP A 80 -3.32 -4.93 -5.45
N PHE A 81 -3.44 -3.84 -4.68
CA PHE A 81 -4.15 -2.64 -5.12
C PHE A 81 -3.53 -2.01 -6.37
N LYS A 82 -2.20 -1.91 -6.43
CA LYS A 82 -1.48 -1.44 -7.64
C LYS A 82 -1.77 -2.31 -8.85
N PHE A 83 -1.82 -3.63 -8.67
CA PHE A 83 -2.16 -4.56 -9.74
C PHE A 83 -3.61 -4.39 -10.21
N GLN A 84 -4.58 -4.24 -9.29
CA GLN A 84 -5.97 -3.98 -9.66
C GLN A 84 -6.13 -2.65 -10.38
N ASN A 85 -5.47 -1.59 -9.92
CA ASN A 85 -5.51 -0.29 -10.57
C ASN A 85 -4.90 -0.34 -11.97
N THR A 86 -3.73 -0.97 -12.13
CA THR A 86 -3.11 -1.20 -13.44
C THR A 86 -4.03 -2.00 -14.36
N ARG A 87 -4.66 -3.06 -13.85
CA ARG A 87 -5.62 -3.87 -14.61
C ARG A 87 -6.83 -3.04 -15.06
N PHE A 88 -7.34 -2.16 -14.20
CA PHE A 88 -8.46 -1.29 -14.51
C PHE A 88 -8.09 -0.24 -15.56
N ARG A 89 -6.91 0.40 -15.43
CA ARG A 89 -6.39 1.35 -16.42
C ARG A 89 -6.18 0.70 -17.78
N ASP A 90 -5.55 -0.46 -17.79
CA ASP A 90 -5.17 -1.18 -19.00
C ASP A 90 -6.35 -1.97 -19.60
N ARG A 91 -7.54 -1.94 -19.00
CA ARG A 91 -8.72 -2.73 -19.43
C ARG A 91 -9.16 -2.46 -20.85
N LYS A 92 -8.91 -1.25 -21.36
CA LYS A 92 -9.28 -0.83 -22.71
C LYS A 92 -8.33 -1.42 -23.76
N PHE A 93 -7.03 -1.41 -23.46
CA PHE A 93 -5.99 -1.79 -24.42
C PHE A 93 -5.58 -3.24 -24.33
N TYR A 94 -5.72 -3.88 -23.17
CA TYR A 94 -5.17 -5.22 -22.93
C TYR A 94 -6.17 -6.14 -22.23
N LYS A 95 -6.02 -7.43 -22.53
CA LYS A 95 -6.72 -8.53 -21.88
C LYS A 95 -5.70 -9.43 -21.20
N TYR A 96 -5.96 -9.71 -19.92
CA TYR A 96 -5.18 -10.63 -19.12
C TYR A 96 -5.88 -11.99 -19.06
N PHE A 97 -5.16 -13.06 -19.34
CA PHE A 97 -5.65 -14.44 -19.30
C PHE A 97 -4.56 -15.37 -18.74
N ARG A 98 -4.92 -16.62 -18.47
CA ARG A 98 -3.99 -17.63 -17.95
C ARG A 98 -3.67 -18.64 -19.04
N CYS A 99 -2.42 -19.11 -19.09
CA CYS A 99 -2.04 -20.24 -19.93
C CYS A 99 -2.78 -21.50 -19.45
N PRO A 100 -3.34 -22.33 -20.36
CA PRO A 100 -4.06 -23.55 -19.98
C PRO A 100 -3.17 -24.61 -19.32
N GLN A 101 -1.88 -24.64 -19.68
CA GLN A 101 -0.92 -25.63 -19.16
C GLN A 101 -0.28 -25.19 -17.83
N CYS A 102 0.46 -24.08 -17.83
CA CYS A 102 1.24 -23.67 -16.66
C CYS A 102 0.56 -22.61 -15.77
N LYS A 103 -0.66 -22.17 -16.12
CA LYS A 103 -1.45 -21.14 -15.41
C LYS A 103 -0.76 -19.77 -15.29
N GLN A 104 0.36 -19.55 -16.00
CA GLN A 104 1.05 -18.26 -16.06
C GLN A 104 0.11 -17.18 -16.60
N ARG A 105 0.15 -16.00 -16.00
CA ARG A 105 -0.64 -14.84 -16.46
C ARG A 105 0.05 -14.23 -17.67
N LEU A 106 -0.71 -14.09 -18.76
CA LEU A 106 -0.26 -13.49 -20.02
C LEU A 106 -1.14 -12.27 -20.33
N ARG A 107 -0.58 -11.33 -21.09
CA ARG A 107 -1.21 -10.08 -21.53
C ARG A 107 -1.22 -10.06 -23.05
N ALA A 108 -2.38 -9.75 -23.65
CA ALA A 108 -2.50 -9.51 -25.09
C ALA A 108 -3.29 -8.23 -25.37
N PRO A 109 -3.02 -7.51 -26.47
CA PRO A 109 -3.79 -6.34 -26.87
C PRO A 109 -5.25 -6.72 -27.22
N ARG A 110 -6.21 -5.85 -26.91
CA ARG A 110 -7.63 -6.05 -27.27
C ARG A 110 -7.89 -5.68 -28.72
N GLY A 111 -8.97 -6.24 -29.29
CA GLY A 111 -9.48 -5.86 -30.61
C GLY A 111 -8.79 -6.53 -31.80
N LYS A 112 -8.00 -7.58 -31.58
CA LYS A 112 -7.28 -8.31 -32.65
C LYS A 112 -8.00 -9.60 -33.10
N GLY A 113 -9.17 -9.91 -32.54
CA GLY A 113 -9.92 -11.11 -32.91
C GLY A 113 -9.28 -12.39 -32.37
N LYS A 114 -9.08 -13.39 -33.25
CA LYS A 114 -8.41 -14.64 -32.91
C LYS A 114 -6.90 -14.46 -33.06
N ILE A 115 -6.16 -14.59 -31.96
CA ILE A 115 -4.70 -14.50 -31.96
C ILE A 115 -4.09 -15.81 -31.48
N GLN A 116 -2.93 -16.15 -32.05
CA GLN A 116 -2.09 -17.23 -31.58
C GLN A 116 -1.11 -16.68 -30.54
N VAL A 117 -1.11 -17.24 -29.34
CA VAL A 117 -0.25 -16.79 -28.24
C VAL A 117 0.67 -17.93 -27.84
N THR A 118 1.96 -17.63 -27.75
CA THR A 118 3.00 -18.54 -27.24
C THR A 118 3.28 -18.19 -25.78
N CYS A 119 3.19 -19.18 -24.89
CA CYS A 119 3.54 -18.98 -23.48
C CYS A 119 5.06 -18.93 -23.29
N GLN A 120 5.59 -17.86 -22.68
CA GLN A 120 7.02 -17.72 -22.39
C GLN A 120 7.57 -18.72 -21.36
N LYS A 121 6.70 -19.35 -20.56
CA LYS A 121 7.12 -20.29 -19.49
C LYS A 121 7.12 -21.75 -19.92
N CYS A 122 6.17 -22.16 -20.75
CA CYS A 122 5.99 -23.57 -21.15
C CYS A 122 6.01 -23.77 -22.66
N HIS A 123 6.23 -22.70 -23.44
CA HIS A 123 6.26 -22.69 -24.90
C HIS A 123 5.01 -23.24 -25.61
N ASN A 124 3.96 -23.59 -24.87
CA ASN A 124 2.70 -24.02 -25.44
C ASN A 124 2.06 -22.90 -26.26
N VAL A 125 1.63 -23.25 -27.47
CA VAL A 125 1.01 -22.35 -28.44
C VAL A 125 -0.49 -22.64 -28.47
N PHE A 126 -1.31 -21.62 -28.26
CA PHE A 126 -2.76 -21.77 -28.25
C PHE A 126 -3.46 -20.55 -28.82
N GLN A 127 -4.67 -20.75 -29.33
CA GLN A 127 -5.48 -19.67 -29.90
C GLN A 127 -6.46 -19.14 -28.87
N ILE A 128 -6.53 -17.81 -28.75
CA ILE A 128 -7.54 -17.14 -27.93
C ILE A 128 -8.21 -16.01 -28.69
N LYS A 129 -9.47 -15.73 -28.33
CA LYS A 129 -10.15 -14.52 -28.77
C LYS A 129 -9.88 -13.39 -27.77
N THR A 130 -9.19 -12.35 -28.21
CA THR A 130 -9.00 -11.10 -27.44
C THR A 130 -10.30 -10.35 -27.31
#